data_AF-A0A6I9YB36-F1
#
_entry.id   AF-A0A6I9YB36-F1
#
_cell.length_a   1.000
_cell.length_b   1.000
_cell.length_c   1.000
_cell.angle_alpha   90.00
_cell.angle_beta   90.00
_cell.angle_gamma   90.00
#
_symmetry.space_group_name_H-M   'P 1'
#
loop_
_entity.id
_entity.type
_entity.pdbx_description
1 polymer ?
#
loop_
_entity_poly.entity_id
_entity_poly.type
_entity_poly.pdbx_seq_one_letter_code
_entity_poly.pdbx_strand_id
1 'polypeptide(L)'
;MEEATTTEETFCLQQVTITESSEDDYQYEEIPADEDFSLQEGDEDLAKALHTMHEQTLDAQIMAQRPGQITKQSLSETPEIVDDFLCNFLIRMGMNRTLDCFQTEWYELMQRGVLEPKDVGFVPDAYTCNQHLERENIYLKKEMENYKFAANKAKDALLKMQRERDFHRMHHKRVVQEKNRLINDIKRLKTHYAMYEPMLKQLNEKYEILLREKMLTSLERDKAVGQITGLQATLQSLESRNNLHIPVMKVGHWCDREAGLVGPSQRALREAKE
;
A
#
# COMPACT_ATOMS: atom_id res chain seq x y z
N MET A 1 44.43 38.44 -30.70
CA MET A 1 43.05 38.20 -31.17
C MET A 1 42.75 36.79 -30.74
N GLU A 2 42.17 36.63 -29.56
CA GLU A 2 41.99 35.33 -28.91
C GLU A 2 40.48 35.08 -28.88
N GLU A 3 40.03 34.12 -29.68
CA GLU A 3 38.64 33.74 -29.83
C GLU A 3 38.14 33.09 -28.54
N ALA A 4 37.13 33.71 -27.92
CA ALA A 4 36.41 33.14 -26.80
C ALA A 4 35.53 31.99 -27.31
N THR A 5 35.93 30.76 -27.03
CA THR A 5 35.12 29.56 -27.26
C THR A 5 33.96 29.54 -26.27
N THR A 6 32.77 29.91 -26.74
CA THR A 6 31.51 29.69 -26.05
C THR A 6 31.25 28.19 -25.97
N THR A 7 31.54 27.57 -24.83
CA THR A 7 31.10 26.20 -24.54
C THR A 7 29.59 26.24 -24.31
N GLU A 8 28.83 25.89 -25.34
CA GLU A 8 27.40 25.62 -25.23
C GLU A 8 27.21 24.42 -24.30
N GLU A 9 26.84 24.69 -23.04
CA GLU A 9 26.45 23.66 -22.09
C GLU A 9 25.21 22.93 -22.64
N THR A 10 25.44 21.70 -23.10
CA THR A 10 24.41 20.88 -23.72
C THR A 10 23.50 20.32 -22.62
N PHE A 11 22.33 20.94 -22.40
CA PHE A 11 21.34 20.44 -21.46
C PHE A 11 20.67 19.18 -22.03
N CYS A 12 21.00 18.01 -21.46
CA CYS A 12 20.32 16.76 -21.78
C CYS A 12 19.01 16.67 -20.99
N LEU A 13 17.88 16.96 -21.63
CA LEU A 13 16.56 16.59 -21.11
C LEU A 13 16.37 15.09 -21.32
N GLN A 14 16.45 14.32 -20.24
CA GLN A 14 16.10 12.90 -20.29
C GLN A 14 14.59 12.78 -20.43
N GLN A 15 14.13 12.48 -21.65
CA GLN A 15 12.75 12.12 -21.92
C GLN A 15 12.44 10.82 -21.16
N VAL A 16 11.81 10.95 -19.99
CA VAL A 16 11.23 9.82 -19.28
C VAL A 16 9.93 9.50 -19.99
N THR A 17 10.01 8.58 -20.96
CA THR A 17 8.83 7.98 -21.56
C THR A 17 8.16 7.16 -20.47
N ILE A 18 7.15 7.75 -19.82
CA ILE A 18 6.19 7.00 -19.01
C ILE A 18 5.50 6.11 -20.04
N THR A 19 5.85 4.82 -20.06
CA THR A 19 5.03 3.84 -20.73
C THR A 19 3.68 3.84 -20.04
N GLU A 20 2.72 4.58 -20.60
CA GLU A 20 1.31 4.43 -20.28
C GLU A 20 0.94 3.00 -20.65
N SER A 21 1.14 2.08 -19.70
CA SER A 21 0.76 0.69 -19.86
C SER A 21 -0.76 0.65 -19.76
N SER A 22 -1.43 0.90 -20.88
CA SER A 22 -2.87 0.71 -21.10
C SER A 22 -3.74 1.18 -19.93
N GLU A 23 -4.34 2.36 -20.06
CA GLU A 23 -5.55 2.68 -19.30
C GLU A 23 -6.45 1.43 -19.30
N ASP A 24 -6.62 0.86 -18.12
CA ASP A 24 -7.54 -0.21 -17.80
C ASP A 24 -8.63 0.54 -17.04
N ASP A 25 -9.85 0.56 -17.59
CA ASP A 25 -11.05 1.32 -17.16
C ASP A 25 -11.54 0.96 -15.74
N TYR A 26 -10.67 0.95 -14.73
CA TYR A 26 -11.02 0.50 -13.39
C TYR A 26 -10.69 1.54 -12.33
N GLN A 27 -11.78 2.09 -11.80
CA GLN A 27 -11.84 3.13 -10.77
C GLN A 27 -11.43 2.53 -9.42
N TYR A 28 -10.43 3.15 -8.77
CA TYR A 28 -10.04 2.78 -7.42
C TYR A 28 -11.18 3.12 -6.45
N GLU A 29 -11.70 2.12 -5.74
CA GLU A 29 -12.70 2.29 -4.70
C GLU A 29 -11.96 2.78 -3.43
N GLU A 30 -12.31 3.98 -2.95
CA GLU A 30 -11.72 4.57 -1.74
C GLU A 30 -12.02 3.69 -0.53
N ILE A 31 -10.97 3.31 0.20
CA ILE A 31 -11.09 2.63 1.49
C ILE A 31 -11.54 3.69 2.50
N PRO A 32 -12.65 3.48 3.24
CA PRO A 32 -13.11 4.41 4.26
C PRO A 32 -11.98 4.73 5.25
N ALA A 33 -11.86 6.01 5.63
CA ALA A 33 -10.84 6.51 6.55
C ALA A 33 -11.00 6.02 8.01
N ASP A 34 -11.87 5.04 8.25
CA ASP A 34 -12.31 4.63 9.59
C ASP A 34 -11.48 3.48 10.18
N GLU A 35 -10.24 3.31 9.74
CA GLU A 35 -9.25 2.57 10.53
C GLU A 35 -8.28 3.56 11.16
N ASP A 36 -8.65 4.02 12.36
CA ASP A 36 -7.81 4.70 13.33
C ASP A 36 -6.56 3.85 13.63
N PHE A 37 -5.56 3.95 12.75
CA PHE A 37 -4.19 3.60 13.10
C PHE A 37 -3.65 4.73 13.99
N SER A 38 -3.96 4.65 15.28
CA SER A 38 -3.28 5.44 16.30
C SER A 38 -1.79 5.09 16.27
N LEU A 39 -1.01 5.87 15.51
CA LEU A 39 0.42 5.94 15.72
C LEU A 39 0.62 6.50 17.12
N GLN A 40 1.18 5.66 18.00
CA GLN A 40 1.60 6.07 19.32
C GLN A 40 2.72 7.09 19.15
N GLU A 41 2.33 8.36 19.13
CA GLU A 41 3.19 9.53 19.14
C GLU A 41 3.94 9.51 20.48
N GLY A 42 5.07 8.82 20.48
CA GLY A 42 5.97 8.75 21.63
C GLY A 42 6.64 10.10 21.83
N ASP A 43 6.14 10.83 22.83
CA ASP A 43 6.79 11.90 23.59
C ASP A 43 8.10 12.46 22.99
N GLU A 44 7.99 13.25 21.93
CA GLU A 44 8.97 14.32 21.69
C GLU A 44 8.49 15.55 22.47
N ASP A 45 8.94 15.65 23.72
CA ASP A 45 8.64 16.75 24.63
C ASP A 45 9.07 18.09 24.02
N LEU A 46 8.10 18.79 23.43
CA LEU A 46 8.21 20.11 22.78
C LEU A 46 8.98 21.12 23.64
N ALA A 47 8.90 21.01 24.97
CA ALA A 47 9.62 21.85 25.91
C ALA A 47 11.14 21.73 25.77
N LYS A 48 11.65 20.53 25.46
CA LYS A 48 13.09 20.27 25.32
C LYS A 48 13.66 20.87 24.04
N ALA A 49 12.88 20.87 22.95
CA ALA A 49 13.26 21.51 21.69
C ALA A 49 13.30 23.04 21.80
N LEU A 50 12.37 23.64 22.56
CA LEU A 50 12.38 25.08 22.81
C LEU A 50 13.58 25.52 23.67
N HIS A 51 13.97 24.70 24.65
CA HIS A 51 15.15 24.99 25.48
C HIS A 51 16.46 24.96 24.68
N THR A 52 16.66 23.98 23.80
CA THR A 52 17.89 23.90 22.99
C THR A 52 18.00 25.03 21.97
N MET A 53 16.87 25.48 21.39
CA MET A 53 16.85 26.66 20.52
C MET A 53 17.22 27.95 21.27
N HIS A 54 16.75 28.10 22.51
CA HIS A 54 17.09 29.27 23.32
C HIS A 54 18.58 29.30 23.69
N GLU A 55 19.15 28.17 24.07
CA GLU A 55 20.57 28.03 24.40
C GLU A 55 21.48 28.33 23.21
N GLN A 56 21.12 27.82 22.01
CA GLN A 56 21.84 28.14 20.75
C GLN A 56 21.75 29.63 20.39
N THR A 57 20.63 30.29 20.70
CA THR A 57 20.45 31.72 20.44
C THR A 57 21.33 32.56 21.37
N LEU A 58 21.45 32.17 22.64
CA LEU A 58 22.31 32.83 23.61
C LEU A 58 23.80 32.68 23.25
N ASP A 59 24.23 31.48 22.83
CA ASP A 59 25.61 31.24 22.39
C ASP A 59 25.97 32.06 21.14
N ALA A 60 25.05 32.18 20.18
CA ALA A 60 25.24 33.04 19.01
C ALA A 60 25.39 34.52 19.40
N GLN A 61 24.66 34.96 20.43
CA GLN A 61 24.71 36.33 20.91
C GLN A 61 25.98 36.64 21.70
N ILE A 62 26.52 35.67 22.47
CA ILE A 62 27.80 35.76 23.17
C ILE A 62 28.97 35.78 22.17
N MET A 63 28.90 34.97 21.11
CA MET A 63 29.88 34.95 20.04
C MET A 63 29.90 36.27 19.25
N ALA A 64 28.75 36.94 19.11
CA ALA A 64 28.64 38.24 18.44
C ALA A 64 29.21 39.42 19.25
N GLN A 65 29.36 39.28 20.58
CA GLN A 65 29.82 40.37 21.45
C GLN A 65 31.33 40.37 21.76
N ARG A 66 32.11 39.45 21.18
CA ARG A 66 33.56 39.37 21.46
C ARG A 66 34.33 40.43 20.65
N PRO A 67 34.94 41.46 21.27
CA PRO A 67 35.76 42.43 20.55
C PRO A 67 37.16 41.84 20.36
N GLY A 68 37.38 41.21 19.21
CA GLY A 68 38.67 40.67 18.79
C GLY A 68 39.42 41.66 17.89
N GLN A 69 40.07 42.62 18.53
CA GLN A 69 40.88 43.66 17.90
C GLN A 69 42.22 43.08 17.41
N ILE A 70 42.38 42.93 16.09
CA ILE A 70 43.68 43.04 15.40
C ILE A 70 43.45 43.93 14.19
N THR A 71 43.57 45.24 14.40
CA THR A 71 43.77 46.22 13.34
C THR A 71 45.11 45.93 12.67
N LYS A 72 45.10 45.08 11.63
CA LYS A 72 45.97 45.33 10.49
C LYS A 72 45.39 46.57 9.82
N GLN A 73 46.16 47.65 9.79
CA GLN A 73 45.91 48.75 8.86
C GLN A 73 46.01 48.17 7.44
N SER A 74 44.90 47.62 6.93
CA SER A 74 44.69 47.66 5.49
C SER A 74 44.59 49.14 5.15
N LEU A 75 45.48 49.58 4.27
CA LEU A 75 45.21 50.77 3.49
C LEU A 75 43.77 50.61 3.01
N SER A 76 42.86 51.44 3.49
CA SER A 76 41.58 51.59 2.86
C SER A 76 41.91 52.11 1.48
N GLU A 77 41.99 51.21 0.49
CA GLU A 77 41.70 51.52 -0.90
C GLU A 77 40.31 52.16 -0.85
N THR A 78 40.33 53.46 -0.63
CA THR A 78 39.15 54.29 -0.68
C THR A 78 38.82 54.23 -2.15
N PRO A 79 37.70 53.61 -2.54
CA PRO A 79 37.44 53.37 -3.93
C PRO A 79 37.55 54.71 -4.66
N GLU A 80 38.27 54.73 -5.77
CA GLU A 80 38.52 55.95 -6.52
C GLU A 80 37.15 56.48 -6.98
N ILE A 81 36.83 57.72 -6.60
CA ILE A 81 35.64 58.39 -7.08
C ILE A 81 35.81 58.55 -8.60
N VAL A 82 34.74 58.39 -9.37
CA VAL A 82 34.79 58.45 -10.85
C VAL A 82 35.52 59.70 -11.38
N ASP A 83 35.35 60.84 -10.71
CA ASP A 83 36.07 62.08 -11.01
C ASP A 83 37.60 61.93 -10.84
N ASP A 84 38.05 61.42 -9.69
CA ASP A 84 39.48 61.20 -9.42
C ASP A 84 40.10 60.22 -10.41
N PHE A 85 39.40 59.13 -10.75
CA PHE A 85 39.87 58.16 -11.75
C PHE A 85 40.04 58.81 -13.12
N LEU A 86 39.04 59.58 -13.57
CA LEU A 86 39.09 60.26 -14.86
C LEU A 86 40.18 61.34 -14.88
N CYS A 87 40.27 62.17 -13.84
CA CYS A 87 41.33 63.16 -13.70
C CYS A 87 42.72 62.51 -13.73
N ASN A 88 42.95 61.47 -12.93
CA ASN A 88 44.21 60.73 -12.89
C ASN A 88 44.54 60.07 -14.24
N PHE A 89 43.54 59.53 -14.94
CA PHE A 89 43.69 58.96 -16.27
C PHE A 89 44.11 60.02 -17.30
N LEU A 90 43.41 61.16 -17.35
CA LEU A 90 43.68 62.23 -18.30
C LEU A 90 45.07 62.87 -18.08
N ILE A 91 45.47 63.04 -16.81
CA ILE A 91 46.82 63.49 -16.42
C ILE A 91 47.88 62.49 -16.90
N ARG A 92 47.71 61.19 -16.62
CA ARG A 92 48.67 60.15 -16.99
C ARG A 92 48.86 60.03 -18.50
N MET A 93 47.80 60.27 -19.27
CA MET A 93 47.84 60.24 -20.74
C MET A 93 48.27 61.58 -21.36
N GLY A 94 48.58 62.60 -20.56
CA GLY A 94 49.06 63.91 -21.03
C GLY A 94 48.00 64.74 -21.74
N MET A 95 46.70 64.46 -21.55
CA MET A 95 45.59 65.10 -22.25
C MET A 95 45.11 66.38 -21.55
N ASN A 96 46.03 67.33 -21.34
CA ASN A 96 45.78 68.51 -20.51
C ASN A 96 44.62 69.40 -20.98
N ARG A 97 44.40 69.54 -22.29
CA ARG A 97 43.27 70.33 -22.82
C ARG A 97 41.93 69.67 -22.53
N THR A 98 41.86 68.35 -22.63
CA THR A 98 40.66 67.56 -22.34
C THR A 98 40.36 67.55 -20.85
N LEU A 99 41.40 67.44 -20.01
CA LEU A 99 41.28 67.56 -18.56
C LEU A 99 40.68 68.92 -18.16
N ASP A 100 41.20 70.00 -18.73
CA ASP A 100 40.76 71.37 -18.41
C ASP A 100 39.28 71.60 -18.81
N CYS A 101 38.88 71.09 -19.98
CA CYS A 101 37.48 71.11 -20.41
C CYS A 101 36.59 70.26 -19.48
N PHE A 102 37.03 69.03 -19.18
CA PHE A 102 36.30 68.10 -18.30
C PHE A 102 36.08 68.70 -16.91
N GLN A 103 37.14 69.20 -16.27
CA GLN A 103 37.05 69.82 -14.93
C GLN A 103 36.11 71.03 -14.95
N THR A 104 36.19 71.88 -15.97
CA THR A 104 35.33 73.06 -16.09
C THR A 104 33.85 72.66 -16.19
N GLU A 105 33.52 71.73 -17.09
CA GLU A 105 32.13 71.26 -17.26
C GLU A 105 31.64 70.52 -16.02
N TRP A 106 32.49 69.70 -15.40
CA TRP A 106 32.18 68.92 -14.21
C TRP A 106 31.84 69.81 -13.01
N TYR A 107 32.67 70.81 -12.72
CA TYR A 107 32.40 71.77 -11.65
C TYR A 107 31.20 72.67 -11.97
N GLU A 108 30.96 73.02 -13.24
CA GLU A 108 29.77 73.77 -13.64
C GLU A 108 28.48 72.99 -13.38
N LEU A 109 28.45 71.70 -13.73
CA LEU A 109 27.31 70.81 -13.46
C LEU A 109 27.08 70.61 -11.96
N MET A 110 28.16 70.52 -11.18
CA MET A 110 28.08 70.40 -9.73
C MET A 110 27.54 71.69 -9.07
N GLN A 111 27.97 72.86 -9.53
CA GLN A 111 27.47 74.17 -9.04
C GLN A 111 26.01 74.43 -9.44
N ARG A 112 25.58 73.93 -10.61
CA ARG A 112 24.17 73.99 -11.04
C ARG A 112 23.28 73.00 -10.29
N GLY A 113 23.85 72.13 -9.44
CA GLY A 113 23.11 71.11 -8.68
C GLY A 113 22.54 69.99 -9.54
N VAL A 114 23.05 69.82 -10.77
CA VAL A 114 22.63 68.76 -11.70
C VAL A 114 23.35 67.44 -11.40
N LEU A 115 24.54 67.54 -10.78
CA LEU A 115 25.35 66.43 -10.30
C LEU A 115 25.51 66.56 -8.78
N GLU A 116 24.89 65.66 -8.00
CA GLU A 116 25.20 65.56 -6.57
C GLU A 116 26.42 64.67 -6.32
N PRO A 117 27.23 64.93 -5.28
CA PRO A 117 28.33 64.06 -4.88
C PRO A 117 27.93 62.60 -4.59
N LYS A 118 26.64 62.35 -4.35
CA LYS A 118 26.07 61.00 -4.14
C LYS A 118 25.77 60.26 -5.46
N ASP A 119 25.63 61.01 -6.55
CA ASP A 119 25.39 60.46 -7.89
C ASP A 119 26.70 60.00 -8.55
N VAL A 120 27.83 60.50 -8.06
CA VAL A 120 29.17 60.08 -8.49
C VAL A 120 29.52 58.78 -7.79
N GLY A 121 29.32 57.68 -8.51
CA GLY A 121 29.71 56.36 -8.05
C GLY A 121 31.22 56.22 -7.87
N PHE A 122 31.59 55.11 -7.26
CA PHE A 122 32.96 54.64 -7.20
C PHE A 122 33.30 53.84 -8.46
N VAL A 123 34.55 53.90 -8.92
CA VAL A 123 35.04 52.98 -9.96
C VAL A 123 35.37 51.65 -9.29
N PRO A 124 34.60 50.58 -9.55
CA PRO A 124 34.95 49.27 -9.01
C PRO A 124 36.24 48.81 -9.68
N ASP A 125 37.25 48.47 -8.88
CA ASP A 125 38.45 47.86 -9.43
C ASP A 125 38.13 46.44 -9.95
N ALA A 126 38.97 45.93 -10.85
CA ALA A 126 38.79 44.60 -11.42
C ALA A 126 38.73 43.50 -10.33
N TYR A 127 39.40 43.73 -9.20
CA TYR A 127 39.36 42.86 -8.04
C TYR A 127 37.98 42.81 -7.37
N THR A 128 37.32 43.96 -7.17
CA THR A 128 35.96 44.07 -6.61
C THR A 128 34.94 43.43 -7.54
N CYS A 129 35.09 43.60 -8.86
CA CYS A 129 34.24 42.94 -9.84
C CYS A 129 34.40 41.40 -9.77
N ASN A 130 35.64 40.90 -9.74
CA ASN A 130 35.92 39.48 -9.61
C ASN A 130 35.37 38.91 -8.29
N GLN A 131 35.52 39.62 -7.18
CA GLN A 131 34.98 39.18 -5.89
C GLN A 131 33.45 39.14 -5.90
N HIS A 132 32.79 40.06 -6.61
CA HIS A 132 31.34 40.03 -6.80
C HIS A 132 30.92 38.79 -7.61
N LEU A 133 31.58 38.56 -8.75
CA LEU A 133 31.33 37.39 -9.59
C LEU A 133 31.61 36.07 -8.86
N GLU A 134 32.66 36.00 -8.04
CA GLU A 134 32.95 34.83 -7.20
C GLU A 134 31.83 34.55 -6.20
N ARG A 135 31.33 35.60 -5.52
CA ARG A 135 30.19 35.47 -4.58
C ARG A 135 28.93 35.00 -5.30
N GLU A 136 28.64 35.55 -6.47
CA GLU A 136 27.50 35.14 -7.30
C GLU A 136 27.67 33.69 -7.79
N ASN A 137 28.85 33.31 -8.24
CA ASN A 137 29.12 31.94 -8.71
C ASN A 137 28.97 30.92 -7.58
N ILE A 138 29.44 31.24 -6.36
CA ILE A 138 29.25 30.41 -5.17
C ILE A 138 27.75 30.29 -4.84
N TYR A 139 27.01 31.40 -4.90
CA TYR A 139 25.57 31.42 -4.65
C TYR A 139 24.80 30.57 -5.68
N LEU A 140 25.07 30.75 -6.97
CA LEU A 140 24.44 29.99 -8.06
C LEU A 140 24.76 28.50 -7.98
N LYS A 141 26.01 28.13 -7.66
CA LYS A 141 26.39 26.73 -7.44
C LYS A 141 25.60 26.10 -6.29
N LYS A 142 25.38 26.86 -5.20
CA LYS A 142 24.59 26.39 -4.07
C LYS A 142 23.11 26.22 -4.43
N GLU A 143 22.52 27.20 -5.13
CA GLU A 143 21.16 27.11 -5.69
C GLU A 143 21.01 25.87 -6.59
N MET A 144 21.94 25.68 -7.54
CA MET A 144 21.93 24.53 -8.43
C MET A 144 21.93 23.19 -7.66
N GLU A 145 22.78 23.05 -6.63
CA GLU A 145 22.78 21.82 -5.83
C GLU A 145 21.53 21.65 -4.97
N ASN A 146 20.92 22.74 -4.49
CA ASN A 146 19.62 22.68 -3.82
C ASN A 146 18.54 22.18 -4.77
N TYR A 147 18.47 22.68 -6.01
CA TYR A 147 17.51 22.22 -7.02
C TYR A 147 17.75 20.75 -7.38
N LYS A 148 19.01 20.33 -7.55
CA LYS A 148 19.35 18.93 -7.83
C LYS A 148 18.93 18.01 -6.68
N PHE A 149 19.16 18.43 -5.43
CA PHE A 149 18.71 17.70 -4.25
C PHE A 149 17.18 17.58 -4.21
N ALA A 150 16.46 18.69 -4.43
CA ALA A 150 15.00 18.70 -4.47
C ALA A 150 14.45 17.80 -5.59
N ALA A 151 15.04 17.85 -6.78
CA ALA A 151 14.67 17.02 -7.92
C ALA A 151 14.91 15.52 -7.63
N ASN A 152 16.05 15.16 -7.04
CA ASN A 152 16.33 13.78 -6.65
C ASN A 152 15.35 13.29 -5.58
N LYS A 153 15.06 14.11 -4.56
CA LYS A 153 14.07 13.79 -3.53
C LYS A 153 12.68 13.56 -4.13
N ALA A 154 12.26 14.40 -5.07
CA ALA A 154 10.99 14.26 -5.78
C ALA A 154 10.96 12.98 -6.64
N LYS A 155 12.06 12.67 -7.33
CA LYS A 155 12.21 11.43 -8.10
C LYS A 155 12.09 10.19 -7.22
N ASP A 156 12.74 10.16 -6.06
CA ASP A 156 12.69 9.03 -5.13
C ASP A 156 11.28 8.85 -4.54
N ALA A 157 10.61 9.95 -4.20
CA ALA A 157 9.23 9.93 -3.74
C ALA A 157 8.29 9.37 -4.82
N LEU A 158 8.45 9.81 -6.07
CA LEU A 158 7.68 9.32 -7.21
C LEU A 158 7.90 7.82 -7.42
N LEU A 159 9.13 7.34 -7.37
CA LEU A 159 9.44 5.90 -7.47
C LEU A 159 8.83 5.09 -6.32
N LYS A 160 8.77 5.65 -5.10
CA LYS A 160 8.07 5.02 -3.97
C LYS A 160 6.57 4.91 -4.24
N MET A 161 5.93 5.99 -4.68
CA MET A 161 4.50 6.00 -4.99
C MET A 161 4.15 5.05 -6.15
N GLN A 162 4.99 4.98 -7.19
CA GLN A 162 4.80 4.03 -8.29
C GLN A 162 4.86 2.58 -7.82
N ARG A 163 5.84 2.23 -6.96
CA ARG A 163 5.93 0.88 -6.39
C ARG A 163 4.72 0.52 -5.54
N GLU A 164 4.22 1.45 -4.74
CA GLU A 164 3.02 1.23 -3.93
C GLU A 164 1.78 1.03 -4.81
N ARG A 165 1.57 1.91 -5.81
CA ARG A 165 0.52 1.76 -6.80
C ARG A 165 0.57 0.40 -7.49
N ASP A 166 1.77 -0.03 -7.92
CA ASP A 166 1.97 -1.31 -8.61
C ASP A 166 1.73 -2.50 -7.68
N PHE A 167 2.13 -2.39 -6.40
CA PHE A 167 1.83 -3.37 -5.37
C PHE A 167 0.32 -3.52 -5.17
N HIS A 168 -0.41 -2.43 -4.97
CA HIS A 168 -1.87 -2.47 -4.84
C HIS A 168 -2.54 -3.03 -6.10
N ARG A 169 -2.10 -2.62 -7.29
CA ARG A 169 -2.64 -3.14 -8.56
C ARG A 169 -2.42 -4.64 -8.70
N MET A 170 -1.22 -5.14 -8.36
CA MET A 170 -0.93 -6.57 -8.38
C MET A 170 -1.74 -7.34 -7.33
N HIS A 171 -1.82 -6.81 -6.11
CA HIS A 171 -2.56 -7.42 -5.01
C HIS A 171 -4.06 -7.52 -5.35
N HIS A 172 -4.65 -6.43 -5.83
CA HIS A 172 -6.04 -6.42 -6.26
C HIS A 172 -6.30 -7.46 -7.36
N LYS A 173 -5.44 -7.54 -8.40
CA LYS A 173 -5.55 -8.57 -9.45
C LYS A 173 -5.53 -9.98 -8.88
N ARG A 174 -4.67 -10.27 -7.89
CA ARG A 174 -4.64 -11.56 -7.18
C ARG A 174 -5.95 -11.82 -6.44
N VAL A 175 -6.43 -10.86 -5.65
CA VAL A 175 -7.68 -10.99 -4.88
C VAL A 175 -8.87 -11.23 -5.80
N VAL A 176 -8.96 -10.54 -6.94
CA VAL A 176 -10.01 -10.76 -7.94
C VAL A 176 -9.96 -12.17 -8.51
N GLN A 177 -8.76 -12.69 -8.81
CA GLN A 177 -8.60 -14.08 -9.27
C GLN A 177 -9.07 -15.08 -8.21
N GLU A 178 -8.70 -14.88 -6.94
CA GLU A 178 -9.14 -15.74 -5.83
C GLU A 178 -10.65 -15.67 -5.61
N LYS A 179 -11.23 -14.46 -5.59
CA LYS A 179 -12.68 -14.22 -5.55
C LYS A 179 -13.39 -15.00 -6.65
N ASN A 180 -12.91 -14.92 -7.89
CA ASN A 180 -13.52 -15.62 -9.02
C ASN A 180 -13.41 -17.15 -8.91
N ARG A 181 -12.31 -17.67 -8.37
CA ARG A 181 -12.18 -19.11 -8.06
C ARG A 181 -13.22 -19.55 -7.04
N LEU A 182 -13.34 -18.83 -5.93
CA LEU A 182 -14.33 -19.12 -4.89
C LEU A 182 -15.77 -19.03 -5.41
N ILE A 183 -16.08 -18.03 -6.23
CA ILE A 183 -17.40 -17.90 -6.87
C ILE A 183 -17.70 -19.14 -7.72
N ASN A 184 -16.72 -19.65 -8.47
CA ASN A 184 -16.90 -20.84 -9.29
C ASN A 184 -17.10 -22.10 -8.44
N ASP A 185 -16.36 -22.25 -7.35
CA ASP A 185 -16.53 -23.37 -6.42
C ASP A 185 -17.91 -23.34 -5.76
N ILE A 186 -18.38 -22.16 -5.33
CA ILE A 186 -19.74 -21.97 -4.80
C ILE A 186 -20.79 -22.36 -5.86
N LYS A 187 -20.62 -21.95 -7.12
CA LYS A 187 -21.54 -22.34 -8.21
C LYS A 187 -21.58 -23.85 -8.41
N ARG A 188 -20.42 -24.51 -8.40
CA ARG A 188 -20.31 -25.97 -8.53
C ARG A 188 -20.98 -26.68 -7.35
N LEU A 189 -20.76 -26.18 -6.14
CA LEU A 189 -21.36 -26.71 -4.92
C LEU A 189 -22.88 -26.56 -4.92
N LYS A 190 -23.40 -25.38 -5.28
CA LYS A 190 -24.84 -25.13 -5.42
C LYS A 190 -25.47 -26.09 -6.43
N THR A 191 -24.82 -26.32 -7.56
CA THR A 191 -25.28 -27.28 -8.58
C THR A 191 -25.35 -28.69 -8.01
N HIS A 192 -24.32 -29.13 -7.30
CA HIS A 192 -24.28 -30.45 -6.67
C HIS A 192 -25.38 -30.63 -5.60
N TYR A 193 -25.63 -29.63 -4.76
CA TYR A 193 -26.74 -29.68 -3.78
C TYR A 193 -28.11 -29.69 -4.43
N ALA A 194 -28.30 -28.93 -5.52
CA ALA A 194 -29.54 -28.96 -6.29
C ALA A 194 -29.82 -30.36 -6.86
N MET A 195 -28.80 -31.17 -7.14
CA MET A 195 -28.95 -32.56 -7.56
C MET A 195 -29.37 -33.52 -6.43
N TYR A 196 -29.07 -33.22 -5.16
CA TYR A 196 -29.49 -34.07 -4.04
C TYR A 196 -30.98 -33.93 -3.70
N GLU A 197 -31.55 -32.74 -3.90
CA GLU A 197 -32.96 -32.47 -3.65
C GLU A 197 -33.92 -33.51 -4.30
N PRO A 198 -33.83 -33.80 -5.62
CA PRO A 198 -34.67 -34.85 -6.22
C PRO A 198 -34.34 -36.25 -5.73
N MET A 199 -33.08 -36.55 -5.42
CA MET A 199 -32.69 -37.87 -4.89
C MET A 199 -33.31 -38.13 -3.51
N LEU A 200 -33.30 -37.13 -2.63
CA LEU A 200 -33.94 -37.21 -1.31
C LEU A 200 -35.46 -37.35 -1.43
N LYS A 201 -36.09 -36.60 -2.34
CA LYS A 201 -37.53 -36.75 -2.63
C LYS A 201 -37.88 -38.17 -3.07
N GLN A 202 -37.14 -38.72 -4.02
CA GLN A 202 -37.35 -40.10 -4.48
C GLN A 202 -37.16 -41.13 -3.36
N LEU A 203 -36.16 -40.94 -2.49
CA LEU A 203 -35.94 -41.83 -1.36
C LEU A 203 -37.08 -41.77 -0.34
N ASN A 204 -37.59 -40.57 -0.06
CA ASN A 204 -38.72 -40.37 0.85
C ASN A 204 -40.00 -40.99 0.27
N GLU A 205 -40.27 -40.81 -1.03
CA GLU A 205 -41.39 -41.45 -1.71
C GLU A 205 -41.33 -42.98 -1.61
N LYS A 206 -40.15 -43.58 -1.84
CA LYS A 206 -39.94 -45.02 -1.68
C LYS A 206 -40.16 -45.49 -0.25
N TYR A 207 -39.67 -44.73 0.73
CA TYR A 207 -39.89 -45.04 2.15
C TYR A 207 -41.37 -45.03 2.50
N GLU A 208 -42.12 -44.02 2.07
CA GLU A 208 -43.56 -43.90 2.28
C GLU A 208 -44.35 -45.04 1.63
N ILE A 209 -43.98 -45.46 0.42
CA ILE A 209 -44.59 -46.62 -0.25
C ILE A 209 -44.32 -47.89 0.55
N LEU A 210 -43.06 -48.14 0.90
CA LEU A 210 -42.66 -49.33 1.65
C LEU A 210 -43.35 -49.39 3.03
N LEU A 211 -43.53 -48.24 3.68
CA LEU A 211 -44.23 -48.14 4.96
C LEU A 211 -45.71 -48.53 4.82
N ARG A 212 -46.40 -48.08 3.76
CA ARG A 212 -47.78 -48.46 3.46
C ARG A 212 -47.91 -49.94 3.14
N GLU A 213 -47.02 -50.48 2.30
CA GLU A 213 -46.98 -51.92 1.97
C GLU A 213 -46.74 -52.76 3.23
N LYS A 214 -45.77 -52.39 4.07
CA LYS A 214 -45.50 -53.07 5.35
C LYS A 214 -46.72 -53.07 6.27
N MET A 215 -47.49 -51.99 6.30
CA MET A 215 -48.74 -51.92 7.06
C MET A 215 -49.80 -52.88 6.49
N LEU A 216 -50.00 -52.90 5.17
CA LEU A 216 -50.94 -53.81 4.50
C LEU A 216 -50.59 -55.29 4.74
N THR A 217 -49.33 -55.67 4.50
CA THR A 217 -48.84 -57.03 4.75
C THR A 217 -48.97 -57.40 6.23
N SER A 218 -48.86 -56.42 7.15
CA SER A 218 -49.10 -56.69 8.57
C SER A 218 -50.55 -57.02 8.87
N LEU A 219 -51.49 -56.26 8.30
CA LEU A 219 -52.92 -56.53 8.47
C LEU A 219 -53.32 -57.87 7.84
N GLU A 220 -52.77 -58.23 6.68
CA GLU A 220 -52.99 -59.54 6.06
C GLU A 220 -52.48 -60.69 6.92
N ARG A 221 -51.29 -60.52 7.51
CA ARG A 221 -50.73 -61.49 8.48
C ARG A 221 -51.62 -61.62 9.70
N ASP A 222 -52.06 -60.51 10.29
CA ASP A 222 -52.92 -60.51 11.49
C ASP A 222 -54.27 -61.17 11.19
N LYS A 223 -54.83 -60.94 10.00
CA LYS A 223 -56.04 -61.63 9.52
C LYS A 223 -55.82 -63.14 9.37
N ALA A 224 -54.70 -63.56 8.76
CA ALA A 224 -54.37 -64.98 8.59
C ALA A 224 -54.14 -65.67 9.94
N VAL A 225 -53.41 -65.03 10.86
CA VAL A 225 -53.23 -65.51 12.23
C VAL A 225 -54.58 -65.62 12.94
N GLY A 226 -55.44 -64.61 12.85
CA GLY A 226 -56.79 -64.66 13.41
C GLY A 226 -57.65 -65.81 12.86
N GLN A 227 -57.55 -66.10 11.56
CA GLN A 227 -58.19 -67.27 10.94
C GLN A 227 -57.62 -68.59 11.48
N ILE A 228 -56.29 -68.71 11.58
CA ILE A 228 -55.63 -69.91 12.14
C ILE A 228 -56.03 -70.12 13.59
N THR A 229 -56.02 -69.08 14.42
CA THR A 229 -56.44 -69.15 15.82
C THR A 229 -57.92 -69.52 15.94
N GLY A 230 -58.80 -68.96 15.10
CA GLY A 230 -60.21 -69.33 15.04
C GLY A 230 -60.40 -70.80 14.66
N LEU A 231 -59.72 -71.28 13.62
CA LEU A 231 -59.73 -72.70 13.21
C LEU A 231 -59.20 -73.60 14.32
N GLN A 232 -58.10 -73.23 14.97
CA GLN A 232 -57.53 -73.97 16.10
C GLN A 232 -58.49 -74.06 17.29
N ALA A 233 -59.20 -72.98 17.62
CA ALA A 233 -60.24 -73.00 18.65
C ALA A 233 -61.41 -73.92 18.28
N THR A 234 -61.85 -73.91 17.01
CA THR A 234 -62.88 -74.84 16.55
C THR A 234 -62.41 -76.30 16.61
N LEU A 235 -61.17 -76.60 16.22
CA LEU A 235 -60.57 -77.93 16.35
C LEU A 235 -60.50 -78.38 17.81
N GLN A 236 -60.01 -77.52 18.71
CA GLN A 236 -59.95 -77.82 20.15
C GLN A 236 -61.35 -78.05 20.76
N SER A 237 -62.36 -77.31 20.32
CA SER A 237 -63.74 -77.53 20.77
C SER A 237 -64.30 -78.87 20.26
N LEU A 238 -63.95 -79.28 19.04
CA LEU A 238 -64.31 -80.57 18.45
C LEU A 238 -63.57 -81.73 19.14
N GLU A 239 -62.28 -81.56 19.43
CA GLU A 239 -61.47 -82.51 20.20
C GLU A 239 -61.99 -82.64 21.63
N SER A 240 -62.36 -81.52 22.27
CA SER A 240 -63.00 -81.51 23.59
C SER A 240 -64.38 -82.17 23.58
N ARG A 241 -65.15 -82.03 22.49
CA ARG A 241 -66.43 -82.73 22.29
C ARG A 241 -66.25 -84.22 21.98
N ASN A 242 -65.08 -84.63 21.50
CA ASN A 242 -64.74 -86.01 21.17
C ASN A 242 -63.96 -86.74 22.27
N ASN A 243 -63.77 -86.15 23.47
CA ASN A 243 -63.04 -86.79 24.55
C ASN A 243 -63.93 -87.68 25.45
N LEU A 244 -64.18 -88.90 24.99
CA LEU A 244 -64.19 -90.11 25.82
C LEU A 244 -62.88 -90.88 25.51
N HIS A 245 -61.84 -90.70 26.36
CA HIS A 245 -60.73 -91.63 26.74
C HIS A 245 -60.06 -92.48 25.60
N ILE A 246 -58.74 -92.56 25.35
CA ILE A 246 -57.52 -92.87 26.17
C ILE A 246 -56.24 -92.75 25.24
N PRO A 247 -54.99 -93.09 25.66
CA PRO A 247 -53.90 -92.19 26.08
C PRO A 247 -52.69 -92.06 25.12
N VAL A 248 -51.84 -91.11 25.49
CA VAL A 248 -50.43 -90.86 25.16
C VAL A 248 -49.60 -92.07 24.69
N MET A 249 -48.91 -91.92 23.56
CA MET A 249 -47.60 -92.53 23.31
C MET A 249 -46.55 -91.45 23.05
N LYS A 250 -45.54 -91.42 23.93
CA LYS A 250 -44.28 -90.69 23.76
C LYS A 250 -43.58 -91.16 22.49
N VAL A 251 -43.15 -90.22 21.63
CA VAL A 251 -42.05 -90.44 20.68
C VAL A 251 -41.12 -89.24 20.70
N GLY A 252 -39.89 -89.50 21.17
CA GLY A 252 -38.62 -89.00 20.62
C GLY A 252 -38.50 -87.51 20.33
N HIS A 253 -38.00 -86.77 21.31
CA HIS A 253 -37.33 -85.49 21.12
C HIS A 253 -35.97 -85.73 20.43
N TRP A 254 -35.76 -85.20 19.22
CA TRP A 254 -34.43 -84.94 18.65
C TRP A 254 -34.45 -83.51 18.08
N CYS A 255 -33.86 -82.59 18.85
CA CYS A 255 -33.47 -81.28 18.34
C CYS A 255 -32.13 -81.46 17.65
N ASP A 256 -32.12 -81.44 16.32
CA ASP A 256 -30.91 -81.09 15.60
C ASP A 256 -30.76 -79.57 15.69
N ARG A 257 -29.84 -79.17 16.58
CA ARG A 257 -29.31 -77.83 16.69
C ARG A 257 -28.49 -77.58 15.43
N GLU A 258 -29.08 -76.93 14.42
CA GLU A 258 -28.34 -76.45 13.24
C GLU A 258 -27.16 -75.60 13.71
N ALA A 259 -25.98 -76.20 13.59
CA ALA A 259 -24.72 -75.53 13.80
C ALA A 259 -24.47 -74.59 12.61
N GLY A 260 -24.56 -73.29 12.87
CA GLY A 260 -23.74 -72.25 12.23
C GLY A 260 -23.88 -72.08 10.72
N LEU A 261 -24.98 -71.49 10.26
CA LEU A 261 -24.99 -70.75 9.00
C LEU A 261 -24.87 -69.26 9.29
N VAL A 262 -23.62 -68.79 9.37
CA VAL A 262 -23.27 -67.37 9.44
C VAL A 262 -23.55 -66.76 8.08
N GLY A 263 -24.53 -65.85 8.00
CA GLY A 263 -24.85 -65.13 6.77
C GLY A 263 -23.72 -64.18 6.34
N PRO A 264 -23.63 -63.81 5.05
CA PRO A 264 -22.53 -62.98 4.51
C PRO A 264 -22.28 -61.69 5.30
N SER A 265 -23.34 -61.09 5.83
CA SER A 265 -23.31 -59.83 6.59
C SER A 265 -22.66 -59.97 7.98
N GLN A 266 -22.68 -61.17 8.57
CA GLN A 266 -22.11 -61.42 9.90
C GLN A 266 -20.61 -61.74 9.86
N ARG A 267 -20.09 -62.18 8.71
CA ARG A 267 -18.64 -62.41 8.49
C ARG A 267 -17.85 -61.08 8.45
N ALA A 268 -18.40 -60.06 7.79
CA ALA A 268 -17.76 -58.74 7.66
C ALA A 268 -17.58 -58.00 9.00
N LEU A 269 -18.49 -58.20 9.96
CA LEU A 269 -18.40 -57.61 11.30
C LEU A 269 -17.33 -58.24 12.20
N ARG A 270 -16.88 -59.46 11.87
CA ARG A 270 -15.85 -60.18 12.63
C ARG A 270 -14.45 -59.85 12.13
N GLU A 271 -14.28 -59.67 10.82
CA GLU A 271 -13.02 -59.28 10.19
C GLU A 271 -12.65 -57.80 10.45
N ALA A 272 -13.61 -56.93 10.79
CA ALA A 272 -13.34 -55.54 11.16
C ALA A 272 -12.93 -55.33 12.64
N LYS A 273 -12.76 -56.41 13.41
CA LYS A 273 -12.42 -56.37 14.84
C LYS A 273 -11.08 -57.03 15.20
N GLU A 274 -10.33 -57.52 14.21
CA GLU A 274 -8.89 -57.82 14.28
C GLU A 274 -8.10 -56.70 13.60
#